data_AF-A0A2E2QE67-F1
#
_entry.id   AF-A0A2E2QE67-F1
#
_cell.length_a   1.000
_cell.length_b   1.000
_cell.length_c   1.000
_cell.angle_alpha   90.00
_cell.angle_beta   90.00
_cell.angle_gamma   90.00
#
_symmetry.space_group_name_H-M   'P 1'
#
loop_
_entity.id
_entity.type
_entity.pdbx_description
1 polymer ?
#
loop_
_entity_poly.entity_id
_entity_poly.type
_entity_poly.pdbx_seq_one_letter_code
_entity_poly.pdbx_strand_id
1 'polypeptide(L)'
;MYFNELDLGFAVFDYLDFNIHEVSEYKGYLSSKNNTFYIGDLKSSFYIEESQCIVKGHGVFDFGFDFGVCDEIIVGQFEFDVNKNTFSSKCMLGLDFELDKKKSFSMIGESIQDDIMLEELDIEETFYVPVFNLFLNEDEVYDYDLYGEFKQIPSILNKSLFFYNVELKWDDEDNLLYSINNLDLGNIKGYQINKNLKGGVILDKLNNSFDVLVKSEYESYDFYFFNYNNKNKKLSLFSQNTDLMNHIGDIKKSKRQEKHKKKIIYFYDLFQSENEKEIFEDKLNKL
;
A
#
# COMPACT_ATOMS: atom_id res chain seq x y z
N MET A 1 6.41 16.94 32.64
CA MET A 1 6.44 18.21 31.90
C MET A 1 5.29 18.13 30.94
N TYR A 2 4.23 18.93 31.15
CA TYR A 2 3.05 18.93 30.28
C TYR A 2 3.37 19.79 29.07
N PHE A 3 3.45 19.19 27.90
CA PHE A 3 3.58 19.90 26.63
C PHE A 3 2.18 19.98 26.02
N ASN A 4 1.62 21.19 25.97
CA ASN A 4 0.38 21.48 25.25
C ASN A 4 0.73 21.75 23.79
N GLU A 5 -0.04 21.14 22.88
CA GLU A 5 -0.08 21.40 21.43
C GLU A 5 1.29 21.60 20.78
N LEU A 6 1.97 20.49 20.53
CA LEU A 6 3.07 20.42 19.59
C LEU A 6 2.80 19.23 18.68
N ASP A 7 2.67 19.49 17.38
CA ASP A 7 2.87 18.53 16.31
C ASP A 7 4.27 17.90 16.50
N LEU A 8 4.33 16.83 17.29
CA LEU A 8 5.56 16.11 17.64
C LEU A 8 5.77 14.86 16.79
N GLY A 9 5.00 14.73 15.71
CA GLY A 9 5.12 13.66 14.72
C GLY A 9 5.87 14.08 13.46
N PHE A 10 6.99 14.80 13.57
CA PHE A 10 7.92 14.97 12.45
C PHE A 10 9.24 14.31 12.84
N ALA A 11 9.35 13.01 12.60
CA ALA A 11 10.67 12.42 12.44
C ALA A 11 11.12 12.80 11.01
N VAL A 12 11.73 13.98 10.89
CA VAL A 12 12.43 14.38 9.66
C VAL A 12 13.68 13.53 9.60
N PHE A 13 13.58 12.36 9.00
CA PHE A 13 14.73 11.76 8.35
C PHE A 13 14.90 12.55 7.06
N ASP A 14 16.11 12.92 6.66
CA ASP A 14 16.38 13.87 5.55
C ASP A 14 15.67 13.52 4.22
N TYR A 15 15.04 12.34 4.12
CA TYR A 15 14.33 11.80 2.95
C TYR A 15 12.87 11.37 3.18
N LEU A 16 12.36 11.21 4.41
CA LEU A 16 11.00 10.71 4.70
C LEU A 16 10.32 11.56 5.80
N ASP A 17 9.14 12.09 5.48
CA ASP A 17 8.31 12.85 6.44
C ASP A 17 7.29 11.88 7.02
N PHE A 18 7.51 11.39 8.24
CA PHE A 18 6.58 10.44 8.86
C PHE A 18 5.48 11.16 9.61
N ASN A 19 4.21 10.88 9.30
CA ASN A 19 3.06 11.30 10.12
C ASN A 19 2.35 10.06 10.72
N ILE A 20 1.98 10.13 11.99
CA ILE A 20 1.16 9.10 12.66
C ILE A 20 -0.24 9.67 12.81
N HIS A 21 -1.22 9.03 12.16
CA HIS A 21 -2.62 9.41 12.28
C HIS A 21 -3.26 8.67 13.47
N GLU A 22 -3.96 9.41 14.34
CA GLU A 22 -4.68 8.94 15.55
C GLU A 22 -3.82 8.58 16.78
N VAL A 23 -3.33 9.59 17.51
CA VAL A 23 -2.94 9.40 18.92
C VAL A 23 -3.47 10.56 19.76
N SER A 24 -4.35 10.27 20.72
CA SER A 24 -5.00 11.31 21.56
C SER A 24 -4.13 11.79 22.72
N GLU A 25 -3.13 11.03 23.17
CA GLU A 25 -2.18 11.40 24.23
C GLU A 25 -0.89 10.54 24.13
N TYR A 26 0.27 11.14 23.85
CA TYR A 26 1.55 10.41 23.92
C TYR A 26 1.95 10.16 25.38
N LYS A 27 2.16 8.90 25.76
CA LYS A 27 2.92 8.53 26.98
C LYS A 27 4.30 8.08 26.56
N GLY A 28 5.30 8.93 26.81
CA GLY A 28 6.71 8.60 26.57
C GLY A 28 7.38 8.08 27.84
N TYR A 29 8.20 7.02 27.74
CA TYR A 29 9.05 6.59 28.85
C TYR A 29 10.41 6.06 28.36
N LEU A 30 11.44 6.28 29.17
CA LEU A 30 12.76 5.68 28.98
C LEU A 30 12.83 4.34 29.72
N SER A 31 13.18 3.27 29.00
CA SER A 31 13.53 2.00 29.61
C SER A 31 15.02 1.98 29.94
N SER A 32 15.36 2.13 31.22
CA SER A 32 16.75 2.13 31.69
C SER A 32 17.44 0.76 31.58
N LYS A 33 16.69 -0.32 31.33
CA LYS A 33 17.26 -1.67 31.14
C LYS A 33 17.92 -1.82 29.76
N ASN A 34 17.37 -1.18 28.74
CA ASN A 34 17.76 -1.38 27.34
C ASN A 34 18.18 -0.08 26.63
N ASN A 35 18.18 1.06 27.35
CA ASN A 35 18.44 2.39 26.79
C ASN A 35 17.54 2.69 25.57
N THR A 36 16.25 2.38 25.71
CA THR A 36 15.25 2.52 24.66
C THR A 36 14.25 3.61 25.04
N PHE A 37 14.00 4.54 24.13
CA PHE A 37 12.96 5.55 24.28
C PHE A 37 11.68 5.09 23.60
N TYR A 38 10.56 5.04 24.32
CA TYR A 38 9.25 4.64 23.79
C TYR A 38 8.32 5.83 23.73
N ILE A 39 7.55 5.93 22.64
CA ILE A 39 6.53 6.96 22.41
C ILE A 39 5.30 6.28 21.79
N GLY A 40 4.11 6.43 22.39
CA GLY A 40 2.85 5.98 21.80
C GLY A 40 2.02 5.09 22.72
N ASP A 41 1.19 4.23 22.14
CA ASP A 41 0.32 3.27 22.80
C ASP A 41 0.40 1.85 22.19
N LEU A 42 -0.58 0.99 22.48
CA LEU A 42 -0.61 -0.39 21.96
C LEU A 42 -0.92 -0.47 20.46
N LYS A 43 -1.59 0.52 19.87
CA LYS A 43 -2.01 0.52 18.47
C LYS A 43 -1.01 1.26 17.57
N SER A 44 -0.39 2.32 18.10
CA SER A 44 0.62 3.08 17.38
C SER A 44 1.76 3.48 18.33
N SER A 45 2.95 2.95 18.05
CA SER A 45 4.14 3.24 18.85
C SER A 45 5.39 3.39 18.01
N PHE A 46 6.32 4.16 18.55
CA PHE A 46 7.64 4.40 18.02
C PHE A 46 8.65 4.19 19.14
N TYR A 47 9.78 3.58 18.83
CA TYR A 47 10.86 3.47 19.78
C TYR A 47 12.24 3.58 19.15
N ILE A 48 13.16 4.15 19.93
CA ILE A 48 14.55 4.39 19.54
C ILE A 48 15.43 3.50 20.41
N GLU A 49 16.16 2.58 19.79
CA GLU A 49 17.23 1.80 20.41
C GLU A 49 18.55 2.57 20.31
N GLU A 50 18.83 3.43 21.28
CA GLU A 50 19.98 4.37 21.22
C GLU A 50 21.32 3.66 21.03
N SER A 51 21.52 2.49 21.62
CA SER A 51 22.78 1.74 21.50
C SER A 51 23.05 1.22 20.10
N GLN A 52 21.99 0.96 19.33
CA GLN A 52 22.09 0.43 17.97
C GLN A 52 21.88 1.53 16.91
N CYS A 53 21.46 2.74 17.32
CA CYS A 53 20.95 3.79 16.45
C CYS A 53 19.85 3.27 15.50
N ILE A 54 18.97 2.44 16.03
CA ILE A 54 17.85 1.87 15.28
C ILE A 54 16.56 2.52 15.77
N VAL A 55 15.77 2.94 14.82
CA VAL A 55 14.43 3.46 15.00
C VAL A 55 13.44 2.40 14.53
N LYS A 56 12.43 2.10 15.33
CA LYS A 56 11.35 1.18 14.95
C LYS A 56 10.01 1.82 15.22
N GLY A 57 9.04 1.50 14.38
CA GLY A 57 7.66 1.92 14.56
C GLY A 57 6.69 0.81 14.22
N HIS A 58 5.51 0.91 14.80
CA HIS A 58 4.41 -0.02 14.61
C HIS A 58 3.09 0.75 14.71
N GLY A 59 2.13 0.48 13.83
CA GLY A 59 0.82 1.14 13.82
C GLY A 59 0.39 1.59 12.43
N VAL A 60 -0.49 2.61 12.40
CA VAL A 60 -0.89 3.31 11.17
C VAL A 60 0.06 4.48 10.96
N PHE A 61 0.69 4.57 9.79
CA PHE A 61 1.65 5.62 9.50
C PHE A 61 1.62 6.04 8.03
N ASP A 62 2.19 7.21 7.76
CA ASP A 62 2.39 7.78 6.43
C ASP A 62 3.90 7.97 6.20
N PHE A 63 4.37 7.63 5.00
CA PHE A 63 5.77 7.82 4.57
C PHE A 63 6.03 9.23 3.99
N GLY A 64 5.00 10.08 3.94
CA GLY A 64 5.07 11.44 3.42
C GLY A 64 5.00 11.50 1.91
N PHE A 65 4.32 10.53 1.27
CA PHE A 65 3.98 10.63 -0.15
C PHE A 65 2.74 11.52 -0.32
N ASP A 66 2.70 12.33 -1.38
CA ASP A 66 1.48 13.06 -1.74
C ASP A 66 0.98 12.54 -3.08
N PHE A 67 0.18 11.48 -3.07
CA PHE A 67 -0.51 11.01 -4.29
C PHE A 67 -1.75 11.86 -4.63
N GLY A 68 -1.97 12.95 -3.90
CA GLY A 68 -2.99 13.96 -4.13
C GLY A 68 -4.39 13.48 -3.83
N VAL A 69 -4.90 12.60 -4.66
CA VAL A 69 -6.32 12.23 -4.73
C VAL A 69 -6.54 10.73 -4.82
N CYS A 70 -5.44 10.00 -5.00
CA CYS A 70 -5.40 8.60 -4.69
C CYS A 70 -5.04 8.54 -3.21
N ASP A 71 -5.92 7.94 -2.40
CA ASP A 71 -5.68 7.82 -0.96
C ASP A 71 -4.83 6.58 -0.70
N GLU A 72 -3.82 6.71 0.14
CA GLU A 72 -3.04 5.60 0.66
C GLU A 72 -3.37 5.29 2.12
N ILE A 73 -3.19 4.04 2.51
CA ILE A 73 -3.15 3.63 3.91
C ILE A 73 -2.02 2.64 4.08
N ILE A 74 -1.20 2.86 5.09
CA ILE A 74 -0.12 1.95 5.46
C ILE A 74 -0.27 1.59 6.93
N VAL A 75 -0.29 0.30 7.23
CA VAL A 75 -0.43 -0.21 8.59
C VAL A 75 0.53 -1.38 8.79
N GLY A 76 1.35 -1.35 9.83
CA GLY A 76 2.29 -2.45 10.06
C GLY A 76 3.44 -2.05 10.93
N GLN A 77 4.65 -2.38 10.52
CA GLN A 77 5.88 -2.05 11.24
C GLN A 77 6.98 -1.60 10.29
N PHE A 78 7.85 -0.73 10.79
CA PHE A 78 9.04 -0.29 10.06
C PHE A 78 10.26 -0.25 10.96
N GLU A 79 11.43 -0.30 10.32
CA GLU A 79 12.74 -0.13 10.91
C GLU A 79 13.56 0.84 10.08
N PHE A 80 14.26 1.76 10.75
CA PHE A 80 15.25 2.64 10.16
C PHE A 80 16.57 2.52 10.92
N ASP A 81 17.61 2.05 10.24
CA ASP A 81 18.98 1.97 10.76
C ASP A 81 19.71 3.27 10.38
N VAL A 82 19.92 4.14 11.36
CA VAL A 82 20.54 5.46 11.17
C VAL A 82 21.99 5.34 10.73
N ASN A 83 22.70 4.30 11.18
CA ASN A 83 24.12 4.11 10.85
C ASN A 83 24.30 3.69 9.40
N LYS A 84 23.38 2.87 8.89
CA LYS A 84 23.40 2.39 7.50
C LYS A 84 22.62 3.28 6.54
N ASN A 85 21.82 4.21 7.07
CA ASN A 85 20.81 4.96 6.33
C ASN A 85 19.84 4.03 5.57
N THR A 86 19.40 2.93 6.19
CA THR A 86 18.52 1.96 5.53
C THR A 86 17.16 1.92 6.19
N PHE A 87 16.11 1.97 5.37
CA PHE A 87 14.73 1.81 5.79
C PHE A 87 14.14 0.50 5.28
N SER A 88 13.38 -0.19 6.13
CA SER A 88 12.58 -1.36 5.77
C SER A 88 11.21 -1.32 6.46
N SER A 89 10.20 -1.88 5.81
CA SER A 89 8.85 -1.99 6.36
C SER A 89 8.21 -3.31 5.98
N LYS A 90 7.51 -3.95 6.92
CA LYS A 90 6.54 -5.02 6.64
C LYS A 90 5.17 -4.47 7.00
N CYS A 91 4.32 -4.25 6.00
CA CYS A 91 3.07 -3.53 6.17
C CYS A 91 1.95 -4.03 5.27
N MET A 92 0.71 -3.79 5.70
CA MET A 92 -0.45 -3.68 4.84
C MET A 92 -0.39 -2.36 4.08
N LEU A 93 -0.73 -2.40 2.79
CA LEU A 93 -0.73 -1.23 1.91
C LEU A 93 -2.06 -1.18 1.14
N GLY A 94 -2.84 -0.14 1.36
CA GLY A 94 -4.03 0.17 0.59
C GLY A 94 -3.80 1.37 -0.32
N LEU A 95 -4.21 1.26 -1.58
CA LEU A 95 -4.25 2.35 -2.55
C LEU A 95 -5.68 2.49 -3.08
N ASP A 96 -6.28 3.66 -2.93
CA ASP A 96 -7.64 3.97 -3.38
C ASP A 96 -7.59 4.90 -4.58
N PHE A 97 -8.03 4.40 -5.73
CA PHE A 97 -8.16 5.16 -6.97
C PHE A 97 -9.34 4.64 -7.77
N GLU A 98 -10.08 5.49 -8.45
CA GLU A 98 -11.25 5.09 -9.23
C GLU A 98 -10.93 4.75 -10.70
N LEU A 99 -11.59 3.70 -11.21
CA LEU A 99 -11.59 3.25 -12.61
C LEU A 99 -13.02 2.87 -13.01
N ASP A 100 -13.62 3.64 -13.93
CA ASP A 100 -14.99 3.46 -14.44
C ASP A 100 -16.02 3.00 -13.39
N LYS A 101 -16.10 3.71 -12.26
CA LYS A 101 -17.16 3.59 -11.25
C LYS A 101 -17.34 2.15 -10.70
N LYS A 102 -16.28 1.33 -10.69
CA LYS A 102 -16.17 -0.06 -10.18
C LYS A 102 -16.09 -1.18 -11.21
N LYS A 103 -16.64 -1.07 -12.43
CA LYS A 103 -16.76 -2.24 -13.33
C LYS A 103 -15.41 -2.84 -13.73
N SER A 104 -14.39 -2.02 -13.93
CA SER A 104 -13.03 -2.51 -14.20
C SER A 104 -12.49 -3.33 -13.03
N PHE A 105 -12.71 -2.89 -11.79
CA PHE A 105 -12.25 -3.63 -10.60
C PHE A 105 -12.96 -4.96 -10.42
N SER A 106 -14.25 -5.08 -10.74
CA SER A 106 -14.93 -6.38 -10.70
C SER A 106 -14.34 -7.37 -11.71
N MET A 107 -14.02 -6.91 -12.92
CA MET A 107 -13.40 -7.79 -13.94
C MET A 107 -12.02 -8.28 -13.52
N ILE A 108 -11.23 -7.41 -12.88
CA ILE A 108 -9.90 -7.76 -12.36
C ILE A 108 -10.03 -8.71 -11.16
N GLY A 109 -10.91 -8.38 -10.21
CA GLY A 109 -11.13 -9.19 -9.01
C GLY A 109 -11.61 -10.60 -9.33
N GLU A 110 -12.62 -10.74 -10.19
CA GLU A 110 -13.13 -12.04 -10.64
C GLU A 110 -12.04 -12.84 -11.36
N SER A 111 -11.27 -12.22 -12.25
CA SER A 111 -10.19 -12.88 -12.96
C SER A 111 -9.09 -13.41 -12.04
N ILE A 112 -8.70 -12.66 -11.01
CA ILE A 112 -7.67 -13.12 -10.05
C ILE A 112 -8.23 -14.18 -9.12
N GLN A 113 -9.47 -13.99 -8.64
CA GLN A 113 -10.12 -14.95 -7.74
C GLN A 113 -10.32 -16.31 -8.40
N ASP A 114 -10.69 -16.34 -9.69
CA ASP A 114 -10.92 -17.57 -10.45
C ASP A 114 -9.63 -18.25 -10.95
N ASP A 115 -8.46 -17.61 -10.81
CA ASP A 115 -7.18 -18.21 -11.17
C ASP A 115 -6.75 -19.26 -10.13
N ILE A 116 -7.02 -20.52 -10.47
CA ILE A 116 -6.67 -21.71 -9.67
C ILE A 116 -5.16 -21.95 -9.57
N MET A 117 -4.34 -21.27 -10.37
CA MET A 117 -2.89 -21.41 -10.34
C MET A 117 -2.23 -20.47 -9.33
N LEU A 118 -2.98 -19.50 -8.79
CA LEU A 118 -2.50 -18.62 -7.74
C LEU A 118 -2.56 -19.29 -6.37
N GLU A 119 -1.47 -19.16 -5.64
CA GLU A 119 -1.39 -19.59 -4.25
C GLU A 119 -2.34 -18.76 -3.38
N GLU A 120 -3.10 -19.45 -2.52
CA GLU A 120 -3.92 -18.81 -1.49
C GLU A 120 -3.02 -18.19 -0.42
N LEU A 121 -3.47 -17.11 0.21
CA LEU A 121 -2.79 -16.61 1.40
C LEU A 121 -2.88 -17.62 2.55
N ASP A 122 -1.78 -17.76 3.27
CA ASP A 122 -1.77 -18.50 4.52
C ASP A 122 -2.49 -17.69 5.61
N ILE A 123 -3.71 -18.10 5.94
CA ILE A 123 -4.53 -17.46 6.98
C ILE A 123 -3.87 -17.57 8.36
N GLU A 124 -3.02 -18.59 8.57
CA GLU A 124 -2.25 -18.78 9.81
C GLU A 124 -1.01 -17.88 9.89
N GLU A 125 -0.73 -17.09 8.84
CA GLU A 125 0.35 -16.11 8.85
C GLU A 125 0.18 -15.16 10.04
N THR A 126 1.13 -15.25 10.96
CA THR A 126 1.11 -14.53 12.24
C THR A 126 1.15 -13.02 12.11
N PHE A 127 1.32 -12.49 10.90
CA PHE A 127 1.33 -11.07 10.63
C PHE A 127 -0.08 -10.45 10.50
N TYR A 128 -1.05 -11.14 9.88
CA TYR A 128 -2.30 -10.48 9.48
C TYR A 128 -3.19 -10.06 10.65
N VAL A 129 -3.56 -11.01 11.52
CA VAL A 129 -4.48 -10.74 12.64
C VAL A 129 -3.93 -9.69 13.60
N PRO A 130 -2.65 -9.72 14.02
CA PRO A 130 -2.09 -8.66 14.86
C PRO A 130 -2.13 -7.28 14.20
N VAL A 131 -1.89 -7.19 12.88
CA VAL A 131 -1.93 -5.90 12.16
C VAL A 131 -3.36 -5.41 11.98
N PHE A 132 -4.32 -6.29 11.71
CA PHE A 132 -5.74 -5.93 11.67
C PHE A 132 -6.24 -5.34 13.00
N ASN A 133 -5.79 -5.86 14.13
CA ASN A 133 -6.14 -5.33 15.46
C ASN A 133 -5.74 -3.86 15.68
N LEU A 134 -4.84 -3.31 14.86
CA LEU A 134 -4.40 -1.92 14.97
C LEU A 134 -5.47 -0.95 14.49
N PHE A 135 -6.27 -1.33 13.49
CA PHE A 135 -7.14 -0.40 12.77
C PHE A 135 -8.56 -0.93 12.46
N LEU A 136 -8.85 -2.20 12.71
CA LEU A 136 -10.19 -2.77 12.62
C LEU A 136 -10.85 -2.89 14.00
N ASN A 137 -12.16 -3.08 14.00
CA ASN A 137 -12.92 -3.37 15.21
C ASN A 137 -12.81 -4.87 15.56
N GLU A 138 -12.98 -5.21 16.85
CA GLU A 138 -12.83 -6.58 17.35
C GLU A 138 -13.71 -7.60 16.59
N ASP A 139 -14.95 -7.23 16.27
CA ASP A 139 -15.88 -8.09 15.52
C ASP A 139 -15.38 -8.39 14.09
N GLU A 140 -14.78 -7.40 13.41
CA GLU A 140 -14.24 -7.55 12.06
C GLU A 140 -12.99 -8.45 12.07
N VAL A 141 -12.11 -8.26 13.06
CA VAL A 141 -10.92 -9.11 13.24
C VAL A 141 -11.32 -10.54 13.57
N TYR A 142 -12.32 -10.73 14.44
CA TYR A 142 -12.80 -12.05 14.84
C TYR A 142 -13.36 -12.85 13.67
N ASP A 143 -14.09 -12.20 12.76
CA ASP A 143 -14.60 -12.84 11.56
C ASP A 143 -13.46 -13.38 10.69
N TYR A 144 -12.42 -12.57 10.46
CA TYR A 144 -11.25 -13.00 9.69
C TYR A 144 -10.44 -14.10 10.39
N ASP A 145 -10.20 -13.98 11.69
CA ASP A 145 -9.42 -14.97 12.47
C ASP A 145 -10.06 -16.37 12.46
N LEU A 146 -11.39 -16.43 12.43
CA LEU A 146 -12.12 -17.71 12.39
C LEU A 146 -12.20 -18.34 10.99
N TYR A 147 -12.39 -17.52 9.95
CA TYR A 147 -12.82 -18.00 8.63
C TYR A 147 -11.83 -17.68 7.51
N GLY A 148 -10.83 -16.84 7.76
CA GLY A 148 -9.96 -16.26 6.73
C GLY A 148 -10.67 -15.26 5.81
N GLU A 149 -11.94 -14.95 6.08
CA GLU A 149 -12.78 -14.07 5.28
C GLU A 149 -13.62 -13.15 6.15
N PHE A 150 -13.88 -11.95 5.64
CA PHE A 150 -14.78 -11.01 6.29
C PHE A 150 -16.21 -11.27 5.84
N LYS A 151 -17.17 -11.35 6.77
CA LYS A 151 -18.61 -11.39 6.40
C LYS A 151 -19.02 -10.19 5.56
N GLN A 152 -18.46 -9.03 5.87
CA GLN A 152 -18.53 -7.81 5.08
C GLN A 152 -17.15 -7.17 5.10
N ILE A 153 -16.57 -6.90 3.93
CA ILE A 153 -15.27 -6.24 3.83
C ILE A 153 -15.35 -4.87 4.54
N PRO A 154 -14.52 -4.65 5.58
CA PRO A 154 -14.43 -3.37 6.28
C PRO A 154 -14.18 -2.21 5.31
N SER A 155 -14.77 -1.05 5.58
CA SER A 155 -14.67 0.11 4.67
C SER A 155 -13.23 0.56 4.41
N ILE A 156 -12.36 0.42 5.41
CA ILE A 156 -10.93 0.75 5.33
C ILE A 156 -10.13 -0.23 4.45
N LEU A 157 -10.59 -1.48 4.33
CA LEU A 157 -10.02 -2.50 3.44
C LEU A 157 -10.60 -2.43 2.02
N ASN A 158 -11.73 -1.73 1.85
CA ASN A 158 -12.42 -1.58 0.56
C ASN A 158 -11.76 -0.53 -0.35
N LYS A 159 -10.45 -0.72 -0.56
CA LYS A 159 -9.59 0.09 -1.44
C LYS A 159 -9.55 -0.52 -2.83
N SER A 160 -9.03 0.23 -3.78
CA SER A 160 -8.89 -0.23 -5.17
C SER A 160 -7.94 -1.40 -5.26
N LEU A 161 -6.82 -1.31 -4.55
CA LEU A 161 -5.91 -2.41 -4.25
C LEU A 161 -5.62 -2.37 -2.74
N PHE A 162 -5.77 -3.50 -2.06
CA PHE A 162 -5.37 -3.63 -0.66
C PHE A 162 -4.53 -4.89 -0.47
N PHE A 163 -3.26 -4.70 -0.16
CA PHE A 163 -2.31 -5.77 0.12
C PHE A 163 -2.24 -6.01 1.62
N TYR A 164 -2.37 -7.28 2.04
CA TYR A 164 -2.26 -7.68 3.45
C TYR A 164 -0.81 -7.77 3.91
N ASN A 165 0.13 -7.90 2.99
CA ASN A 165 1.54 -7.88 3.31
C ASN A 165 2.35 -7.45 2.08
N VAL A 166 3.15 -6.41 2.31
CA VAL A 166 4.16 -5.89 1.40
C VAL A 166 5.40 -5.62 2.23
N GLU A 167 6.52 -6.17 1.81
CA GLU A 167 7.84 -5.84 2.34
C GLU A 167 8.47 -4.76 1.47
N LEU A 168 8.71 -3.60 2.06
CA LEU A 168 9.18 -2.40 1.38
C LEU A 168 10.60 -2.03 1.84
N LYS A 169 11.41 -1.53 0.90
CA LYS A 169 12.70 -0.89 1.16
C LYS A 169 12.76 0.48 0.51
N TRP A 170 13.58 1.34 1.10
CA TRP A 170 13.88 2.65 0.54
C TRP A 170 15.14 2.59 -0.31
N ASP A 171 15.10 3.20 -1.48
CA ASP A 171 16.23 3.50 -2.34
C ASP A 171 16.53 5.00 -2.28
N ASP A 172 17.71 5.34 -1.74
CA ASP A 172 18.16 6.72 -1.56
C ASP A 172 18.50 7.40 -2.90
N GLU A 173 19.01 6.65 -3.88
CA GLU A 173 19.49 7.21 -5.15
C GLU A 173 18.32 7.79 -5.96
N ASP A 174 17.24 7.02 -6.12
CA ASP A 174 16.06 7.42 -6.89
C ASP A 174 14.90 7.94 -6.01
N ASN A 175 15.04 7.93 -4.68
CA ASN A 175 14.00 8.34 -3.72
C ASN A 175 12.71 7.54 -3.87
N LEU A 176 12.87 6.22 -3.88
CA LEU A 176 11.80 5.27 -4.10
C LEU A 176 11.57 4.41 -2.87
N LEU A 177 10.31 4.07 -2.62
CA LEU A 177 9.97 2.96 -1.75
C LEU A 177 9.47 1.80 -2.62
N TYR A 178 10.11 0.65 -2.56
CA TYR A 178 9.85 -0.47 -3.47
C TYR A 178 9.68 -1.79 -2.73
N SER A 179 8.84 -2.67 -3.29
CA SER A 179 8.61 -4.00 -2.75
C SER A 179 9.74 -4.97 -3.12
N ILE A 180 10.14 -5.85 -2.20
CA ILE A 180 11.23 -6.81 -2.43
C ILE A 180 10.79 -8.27 -2.56
N ASN A 181 9.52 -8.58 -2.26
CA ASN A 181 8.94 -9.92 -2.29
C ASN A 181 7.63 -9.93 -3.07
N ASN A 182 7.01 -11.10 -3.20
CA ASN A 182 5.65 -11.24 -3.70
C ASN A 182 4.67 -10.38 -2.87
N LEU A 183 3.52 -10.09 -3.47
CA LEU A 183 2.49 -9.24 -2.90
C LEU A 183 1.32 -10.11 -2.44
N ASP A 184 0.95 -9.99 -1.17
CA ASP A 184 -0.21 -10.67 -0.63
C ASP A 184 -1.46 -9.81 -0.87
N LEU A 185 -2.17 -10.05 -1.97
CA LEU A 185 -3.35 -9.27 -2.33
C LEU A 185 -4.57 -9.76 -1.56
N GLY A 186 -5.01 -8.93 -0.61
CA GLY A 186 -6.18 -9.19 0.22
C GLY A 186 -7.48 -8.79 -0.45
N ASN A 187 -7.58 -7.56 -0.95
CA ASN A 187 -8.83 -7.04 -1.53
C ASN A 187 -8.63 -6.21 -2.81
N ILE A 188 -9.64 -6.26 -3.69
CA ILE A 188 -9.84 -5.34 -4.81
C ILE A 188 -11.28 -4.82 -4.76
N LYS A 189 -11.47 -3.53 -4.52
CA LYS A 189 -12.73 -2.77 -4.56
C LYS A 189 -14.01 -3.62 -4.38
N GLY A 190 -14.18 -4.19 -3.19
CA GLY A 190 -15.37 -4.94 -2.80
C GLY A 190 -15.32 -6.44 -3.10
N TYR A 191 -14.16 -6.94 -3.51
CA TYR A 191 -13.84 -8.37 -3.63
C TYR A 191 -12.71 -8.69 -2.67
N GLN A 192 -12.90 -9.75 -1.89
CA GLN A 192 -11.83 -10.34 -1.10
C GLN A 192 -11.16 -11.42 -1.95
N ILE A 193 -9.87 -11.25 -2.21
CA ILE A 193 -9.08 -12.04 -3.14
C ILE A 193 -8.28 -13.10 -2.39
N ASN A 194 -7.58 -12.71 -1.33
CA ASN A 194 -6.70 -13.58 -0.54
C ASN A 194 -5.75 -14.45 -1.40
N LYS A 195 -5.03 -13.84 -2.35
CA LYS A 195 -4.03 -14.54 -3.18
C LYS A 195 -2.63 -13.96 -3.04
N ASN A 196 -1.61 -14.81 -3.10
CA ASN A 196 -0.23 -14.38 -3.29
C ASN A 196 0.03 -14.14 -4.78
N LEU A 197 0.62 -12.99 -5.11
CA LEU A 197 0.86 -12.56 -6.48
C LEU A 197 2.32 -12.17 -6.69
N LYS A 198 2.85 -12.51 -7.87
CA LYS A 198 4.12 -11.93 -8.33
C LYS A 198 3.89 -10.48 -8.77
N GLY A 199 4.99 -9.75 -8.89
CA GLY A 199 5.00 -8.37 -9.36
C GLY A 199 5.70 -7.48 -8.36
N GLY A 200 5.19 -6.27 -8.17
CA GLY A 200 5.75 -5.34 -7.20
C GLY A 200 5.06 -4.00 -7.17
N VAL A 201 5.45 -3.20 -6.18
CA VAL A 201 5.03 -1.82 -5.97
C VAL A 201 6.28 -0.94 -5.96
N ILE A 202 6.24 0.18 -6.66
CA ILE A 202 7.19 1.28 -6.51
C ILE A 202 6.40 2.54 -6.21
N LEU A 203 6.73 3.19 -5.10
CA LEU A 203 6.24 4.51 -4.71
C LEU A 203 7.38 5.51 -4.93
N ASP A 204 7.15 6.53 -5.76
CA ASP A 204 8.15 7.53 -6.14
C ASP A 204 7.83 8.86 -5.46
N LYS A 205 8.71 9.26 -4.52
CA LYS A 205 8.52 10.45 -3.71
C LYS A 205 8.75 11.74 -4.51
N LEU A 206 9.72 11.75 -5.43
CA LEU A 206 10.06 12.94 -6.21
C LEU A 206 8.96 13.27 -7.24
N ASN A 207 8.33 12.23 -7.78
CA ASN A 207 7.29 12.37 -8.79
C ASN A 207 5.88 12.29 -8.24
N ASN A 208 5.72 11.96 -6.95
CA ASN A 208 4.42 11.73 -6.34
C ASN A 208 3.60 10.76 -7.21
N SER A 209 4.22 9.62 -7.53
CA SER A 209 3.66 8.61 -8.41
C SER A 209 3.80 7.24 -7.80
N PHE A 210 2.99 6.30 -8.27
CA PHE A 210 3.17 4.90 -7.95
C PHE A 210 3.01 4.04 -9.19
N ASP A 211 3.72 2.92 -9.17
CA ASP A 211 3.60 1.83 -10.11
C ASP A 211 3.26 0.56 -9.34
N VAL A 212 2.27 -0.18 -9.81
CA VAL A 212 1.85 -1.46 -9.22
C VAL A 212 1.67 -2.46 -10.34
N LEU A 213 2.46 -3.53 -10.29
CA LEU A 213 2.30 -4.70 -11.14
C LEU A 213 1.84 -5.87 -10.27
N VAL A 214 0.76 -6.52 -10.68
CA VAL A 214 0.37 -7.83 -10.17
C VAL A 214 0.27 -8.81 -11.33
N LYS A 215 0.80 -10.02 -11.16
CA LYS A 215 0.79 -11.06 -12.20
C LYS A 215 0.75 -12.47 -11.59
N SER A 216 0.17 -13.40 -12.36
CA SER A 216 0.21 -14.83 -12.04
C SER A 216 1.63 -15.41 -12.14
N GLU A 217 1.84 -16.55 -11.48
CA GLU A 217 3.14 -17.22 -11.42
C GLU A 217 3.61 -17.77 -12.77
N TYR A 218 2.65 -18.17 -13.61
CA TYR A 218 2.89 -18.80 -14.91
C TYR A 218 2.73 -17.75 -16.03
N GLU A 219 3.63 -17.78 -17.02
CA GLU A 219 3.73 -16.81 -18.15
C GLU A 219 2.54 -16.86 -19.14
N SER A 220 1.30 -16.83 -18.68
CA SER A 220 0.15 -16.76 -19.59
C SER A 220 -0.91 -15.77 -19.10
N TYR A 221 -0.82 -14.57 -19.67
CA TYR A 221 -1.90 -13.60 -19.94
C TYR A 221 -2.52 -12.77 -18.82
N ASP A 222 -2.41 -13.14 -17.54
CA ASP A 222 -3.12 -12.41 -16.48
C ASP A 222 -2.17 -11.57 -15.62
N PHE A 223 -1.86 -10.37 -16.12
CA PHE A 223 -1.25 -9.31 -15.33
C PHE A 223 -2.07 -8.03 -15.39
N TYR A 224 -1.90 -7.20 -14.37
CA TYR A 224 -2.49 -5.88 -14.27
C TYR A 224 -1.42 -4.90 -13.82
N PHE A 225 -1.12 -3.94 -14.69
CA PHE A 225 -0.13 -2.89 -14.44
C PHE A 225 -0.83 -1.54 -14.32
N PHE A 226 -0.74 -0.95 -13.14
CA PHE A 226 -1.27 0.37 -12.80
C PHE A 226 -0.12 1.35 -12.63
N ASN A 227 -0.24 2.52 -13.24
CA ASN A 227 0.64 3.65 -13.01
C ASN A 227 -0.19 4.87 -12.70
N TYR A 228 0.13 5.56 -11.62
CA TYR A 228 -0.47 6.84 -11.30
C TYR A 228 0.60 7.91 -11.18
N ASN A 229 0.36 9.08 -11.75
CA ASN A 229 1.23 10.24 -11.61
C ASN A 229 0.42 11.47 -11.17
N ASN A 230 0.73 11.98 -9.97
CA ASN A 230 0.02 13.09 -9.37
C ASN A 230 0.29 14.42 -10.12
N LYS A 231 1.51 14.63 -10.65
CA LYS A 231 1.89 15.87 -11.35
C LYS A 231 1.03 16.12 -12.59
N ASN A 232 0.78 15.08 -13.38
CA ASN A 232 -0.07 15.18 -14.58
C ASN A 232 -1.52 14.70 -14.34
N LYS A 233 -1.84 14.27 -13.11
CA LYS A 233 -3.15 13.76 -12.69
C LYS A 233 -3.63 12.67 -13.66
N LYS A 234 -2.79 11.68 -13.91
CA LYS A 234 -3.08 10.57 -14.84
C LYS A 234 -2.90 9.22 -14.15
N LEU A 235 -3.93 8.40 -14.24
CA LEU A 235 -3.88 6.96 -13.98
C LEU A 235 -3.83 6.22 -15.31
N SER A 236 -2.99 5.20 -15.42
CA SER A 236 -2.89 4.35 -16.61
C SER A 236 -3.01 2.89 -16.20
N LEU A 237 -3.78 2.11 -16.97
CA LEU A 237 -3.91 0.66 -16.79
C LEU A 237 -3.43 -0.06 -18.04
N PHE A 238 -2.76 -1.18 -17.84
CA PHE A 238 -2.41 -2.12 -18.89
C PHE A 238 -2.57 -3.56 -18.43
N SER A 239 -3.07 -4.39 -19.33
CA SER A 239 -3.28 -5.82 -19.13
C SER A 239 -3.39 -6.51 -20.48
N GLN A 240 -3.11 -7.81 -20.52
CA GLN A 240 -3.45 -8.67 -21.66
C GLN A 240 -4.91 -9.18 -21.63
N ASN A 241 -5.66 -8.88 -20.56
CA ASN A 241 -7.10 -9.13 -20.49
C ASN A 241 -7.86 -8.26 -21.50
N THR A 242 -8.11 -8.83 -22.69
CA THR A 242 -8.72 -8.09 -23.80
C THR A 242 -10.12 -7.57 -23.49
N ASP A 243 -10.91 -8.29 -22.69
CA ASP A 243 -12.25 -7.85 -22.30
C ASP A 243 -12.19 -6.59 -21.42
N LEU A 244 -11.27 -6.54 -20.46
CA LEU A 244 -11.03 -5.36 -19.64
C LEU A 244 -10.54 -4.17 -20.48
N MET A 245 -9.57 -4.41 -21.36
CA MET A 245 -8.99 -3.37 -22.21
C MET A 245 -10.03 -2.81 -23.20
N ASN A 246 -10.85 -3.67 -23.80
CA ASN A 246 -11.95 -3.26 -24.66
C ASN A 246 -13.02 -2.49 -23.88
N HIS A 247 -13.39 -2.95 -22.69
CA HIS A 247 -14.37 -2.29 -21.85
C HIS A 247 -13.97 -0.84 -21.54
N ILE A 248 -12.73 -0.60 -21.12
CA ILE A 248 -12.22 0.76 -20.88
C ILE A 248 -12.08 1.52 -22.21
N GLY A 249 -11.60 0.82 -23.25
CA GLY A 249 -11.47 1.28 -24.64
C GLY A 249 -12.75 1.91 -25.21
N ASP A 250 -13.90 1.33 -24.91
CA ASP A 250 -15.21 1.79 -25.39
C ASP A 250 -15.74 3.01 -24.63
N ILE A 251 -15.21 3.29 -23.44
CA ILE A 251 -15.54 4.52 -22.71
C ILE A 251 -14.94 5.69 -23.48
N LYS A 252 -15.80 6.61 -23.94
CA LYS A 252 -15.36 7.85 -24.59
C LYS A 252 -14.32 8.56 -23.73
N LYS A 253 -13.18 8.99 -24.31
CA LYS A 253 -12.11 9.71 -23.60
C LYS A 253 -12.61 10.86 -22.71
N SER A 254 -13.58 11.64 -23.19
CA SER A 254 -14.23 12.73 -22.42
C SER A 254 -14.94 12.30 -21.14
N LYS A 255 -15.19 11.00 -20.95
CA LYS A 255 -15.80 10.39 -19.76
C LYS A 255 -14.77 9.68 -18.88
N ARG A 256 -13.54 9.46 -19.35
CA ARG A 256 -12.46 8.82 -18.59
C ARG A 256 -11.78 9.79 -17.64
N GLN A 257 -12.56 10.26 -16.68
CA GLN A 257 -12.14 11.28 -15.73
C GLN A 257 -12.86 11.04 -14.41
N GLU A 258 -12.13 11.18 -13.32
CA GLU A 258 -12.71 11.16 -11.99
C GLU A 258 -13.09 12.58 -11.58
N LYS A 259 -14.25 12.74 -10.93
CA LYS A 259 -14.80 14.05 -10.57
C LYS A 259 -15.30 14.10 -9.15
N HIS A 260 -14.78 15.05 -8.39
CA HIS A 260 -15.34 15.42 -7.09
C HIS A 260 -15.97 16.82 -7.16
N LYS A 261 -17.21 16.95 -6.68
CA LYS A 261 -17.97 18.22 -6.71
C LYS A 261 -17.92 18.92 -8.09
N LYS A 262 -18.02 18.12 -9.16
CA LYS A 262 -17.95 18.52 -10.59
C LYS A 262 -16.60 19.03 -11.08
N LYS A 263 -15.56 19.05 -10.25
CA LYS A 263 -14.17 19.32 -10.68
C LYS A 263 -13.52 18.01 -11.08
N ILE A 264 -12.88 18.00 -12.25
CA ILE A 264 -12.05 16.87 -12.66
C ILE A 264 -10.85 16.84 -11.72
N ILE A 265 -10.63 15.67 -11.13
CA ILE A 265 -9.52 15.45 -10.24
C ILE A 265 -8.36 14.80 -11.00
N TYR A 266 -8.63 13.75 -11.78
CA TYR A 266 -7.63 13.10 -12.63
C TYR A 266 -8.30 12.41 -13.82
N PHE A 267 -7.49 12.05 -14.80
CA PHE A 267 -7.90 11.27 -15.97
C PHE A 267 -7.36 9.85 -15.86
N TYR A 268 -8.09 8.88 -16.38
CA TYR A 268 -7.58 7.52 -16.55
C TYR A 268 -7.49 7.15 -18.03
N ASP A 269 -6.47 6.41 -18.41
CA ASP A 269 -6.32 5.92 -19.78
C ASP A 269 -5.70 4.52 -19.81
N LEU A 270 -5.64 3.94 -21.01
CA LEU A 270 -4.91 2.71 -21.24
C LEU A 270 -3.48 3.04 -21.68
N PHE A 271 -2.51 2.24 -21.26
CA PHE A 271 -1.19 2.30 -21.89
C PHE A 271 -1.27 1.84 -23.35
N GLN A 272 -0.34 2.33 -24.17
CA GLN A 272 -0.32 2.04 -25.60
C GLN A 272 0.57 0.85 -25.98
N SER A 273 1.47 0.40 -25.10
CA SER A 273 2.38 -0.74 -25.36
C SER A 273 2.89 -1.40 -24.09
N GLU A 274 3.34 -2.66 -24.22
CA GLU A 274 3.95 -3.48 -23.15
C GLU A 274 5.22 -2.88 -22.54
N ASN A 275 5.92 -2.01 -23.30
CA ASN A 275 7.20 -1.42 -22.91
C ASN A 275 7.20 -0.77 -21.51
N GLU A 276 6.12 -0.12 -21.08
CA GLU A 276 6.08 0.56 -19.76
C GLU A 276 6.13 -0.45 -18.60
N LYS A 277 5.47 -1.60 -18.78
CA LYS A 277 5.54 -2.73 -17.83
C LYS A 277 6.94 -3.33 -17.81
N GLU A 278 7.57 -3.51 -18.98
CA GLU A 278 8.94 -4.04 -19.06
C GLU A 278 9.96 -3.09 -18.40
N ILE A 279 9.83 -1.77 -18.62
CA ILE A 279 10.65 -0.75 -17.96
C ILE A 279 10.49 -0.82 -16.44
N PHE A 280 9.26 -1.00 -15.95
CA PHE A 280 8.98 -1.19 -14.53
C PHE A 280 9.66 -2.45 -13.98
N GLU A 281 9.52 -3.60 -14.65
CA GLU A 281 10.14 -4.86 -14.22
C GLU A 281 11.67 -4.74 -14.20
N ASP A 282 12.27 -4.13 -15.23
CA ASP A 282 13.70 -3.87 -15.30
C ASP A 282 14.19 -2.92 -14.21
N LYS A 283 13.37 -1.94 -13.83
CA LYS A 283 13.67 -1.02 -12.72
C LYS A 283 13.63 -1.76 -11.39
N LEU A 284 12.55 -2.50 -11.13
CA LEU A 284 12.37 -3.25 -9.89
C LEU A 284 13.47 -4.28 -9.67
N ASN A 285 13.92 -4.97 -10.72
CA ASN A 285 14.98 -5.98 -10.64
C ASN A 285 16.39 -5.39 -10.40
N LYS A 286 16.58 -4.08 -10.56
CA LYS A 286 17.87 -3.41 -10.32
C LYS A 286 18.00 -2.84 -8.91
N LEU A 287 16.88 -2.69 -8.20
CA LEU A 287 16.80 -2.24 -6.81
C LEU A 287 17.03 -3.40 -5.84
#